data_AF-I7FT73-F1
#
_entry.id   AF-I7FT73-F1
#
_cell.length_a   1.000
_cell.length_b   1.000
_cell.length_c   1.000
_cell.angle_alpha   90.00
_cell.angle_beta   90.00
_cell.angle_gamma   90.00
#
_symmetry.space_group_name_H-M   'P 1'
#
loop_
_entity.id
_entity.type
_entity.pdbx_description
1 polymer ?
#
loop_
_entity_poly.entity_id
_entity_poly.type
_entity_poly.pdbx_seq_one_letter_code
_entity_poly.pdbx_strand_id
1 'polypeptide(L)' 'MGRGRAKAKQTKVARELKYSSPQTDFERLQRELSGGSASDGVNDADDDWAAEDDWRR' A
#
# COMPACT_ATOMS: atom_id res chain seq x y z
N MET A 1 26.18 21.50 -20.04
CA MET A 1 24.97 22.35 -19.99
C MET A 1 23.61 21.59 -19.87
N GLY A 2 23.56 20.26 -19.69
CA GLY A 2 22.27 19.52 -19.70
C GLY A 2 21.65 19.14 -18.34
N ARG A 3 22.39 19.27 -17.22
CA ARG A 3 21.96 18.71 -15.91
C ARG A 3 20.75 19.43 -15.29
N GLY A 4 20.60 20.73 -15.48
CA GLY A 4 19.49 21.51 -14.89
C GLY A 4 18.11 21.07 -15.42
N ARG A 5 18.02 20.77 -16.72
CA ARG A 5 16.77 20.30 -17.34
C ARG A 5 16.39 18.90 -16.86
N ALA A 6 17.36 17.99 -16.78
CA ALA A 6 17.14 16.65 -16.24
C ALA A 6 16.68 16.70 -14.78
N LYS A 7 17.34 17.51 -13.95
CA LYS A 7 16.95 17.71 -12.54
C LYS A 7 15.54 18.25 -12.41
N ALA A 8 15.17 19.26 -13.21
CA ALA A 8 13.82 19.82 -13.20
C ALA A 8 12.75 18.78 -13.60
N LYS A 9 13.02 17.96 -14.63
CA LYS A 9 12.13 16.86 -15.02
C LYS A 9 11.96 15.82 -13.90
N GLN A 10 13.05 15.43 -13.25
CA GLN A 10 13.01 14.46 -12.16
C GLN A 10 12.25 14.99 -10.94
N THR A 11 12.46 16.25 -10.54
CA THR A 11 11.70 16.87 -9.44
C THR A 11 10.20 16.94 -9.75
N LYS A 12 9.82 17.21 -11.01
CA LYS A 12 8.42 17.21 -11.42
C LYS A 12 7.79 15.82 -11.27
N VAL A 13 8.45 14.79 -11.81
CA VAL A 13 7.99 13.38 -11.72
C VAL A 13 7.91 12.92 -10.27
N ALA A 14 8.93 13.21 -9.46
CA ALA A 14 8.93 12.84 -8.04
C ALA A 14 7.80 13.51 -7.26
N ARG A 15 7.46 14.78 -7.57
CA ARG A 15 6.32 15.47 -6.96
C ARG A 15 5.01 14.83 -7.38
N GLU A 16 4.86 14.52 -8.66
CA GLU A 16 3.69 13.83 -9.18
C GLU A 16 3.51 12.48 -8.49
N LEU A 17 4.56 11.67 -8.34
CA LEU A 17 4.49 10.40 -7.62
C LEU A 17 4.20 10.56 -6.12
N LYS A 18 4.76 11.58 -5.47
CA LYS A 18 4.58 11.79 -4.02
C LYS A 18 3.18 12.28 -3.67
N TYR A 19 2.59 13.11 -4.53
CA TYR A 19 1.31 13.78 -4.26
C TYR A 19 0.17 13.34 -5.19
N SER A 20 0.42 12.41 -6.12
CA SER A 20 -0.65 11.69 -6.80
C SER A 20 -1.28 10.77 -5.77
N SER A 21 -2.53 11.09 -5.40
CA SER A 21 -3.38 10.07 -4.82
C SER A 21 -3.64 9.02 -5.89
N PRO A 22 -3.43 7.73 -5.60
CA PRO A 22 -3.96 6.68 -6.45
C PRO A 22 -5.47 6.93 -6.60
N GLN A 23 -5.99 6.81 -7.82
CA GLN A 23 -7.43 6.70 -8.02
C GLN A 23 -7.84 5.31 -7.56
N THR A 24 -8.28 5.20 -6.31
CA THR A 24 -8.81 3.95 -5.77
C THR A 24 -10.24 3.75 -6.27
N ASP A 25 -10.49 2.61 -6.91
CA ASP A 25 -11.84 2.19 -7.26
C ASP A 25 -12.57 1.72 -5.98
N PHE A 26 -13.38 2.61 -5.42
CA PHE A 26 -14.13 2.35 -4.19
C PHE A 26 -15.18 1.24 -4.37
N GLU A 27 -15.73 1.08 -5.57
CA GLU A 27 -16.73 0.03 -5.84
C GLU A 27 -16.09 -1.35 -5.81
N ARG A 28 -14.89 -1.48 -6.37
CA ARG A 28 -14.09 -2.71 -6.29
C ARG A 28 -13.69 -3.02 -4.85
N LEU A 29 -13.20 -2.02 -4.10
CA LEU A 29 -12.80 -2.18 -2.71
C LEU A 29 -13.98 -2.60 -1.81
N GLN A 30 -15.15 -1.99 -1.99
CA GLN A 30 -16.36 -2.36 -1.26
C GLN A 30 -16.79 -3.80 -1.55
N ARG A 31 -16.66 -4.26 -2.80
CA ARG A 31 -16.98 -5.64 -3.20
C ARG A 31 -16.03 -6.65 -2.56
N GLU A 32 -14.75 -6.33 -2.47
CA GLU A 32 -13.74 -7.17 -1.82
C GLU A 32 -13.96 -7.25 -0.30
N LEU A 33 -14.21 -6.11 0.36
CA LEU A 33 -14.53 -6.05 1.79
C LEU A 33 -15.84 -6.78 2.15
N SER A 34 -16.87 -6.64 1.31
CA SER A 34 -18.17 -7.29 1.54
C SER A 34 -18.19 -8.77 1.13
N GLY A 35 -17.35 -9.17 0.16
CA GLY A 35 -17.26 -10.54 -0.34
C GLY A 35 -16.20 -11.41 0.33
N GLY A 36 -15.21 -10.83 1.01
CA GLY A 36 -14.07 -11.54 1.60
C GLY A 36 -14.30 -12.19 2.96
N SER A 37 -15.48 -12.02 3.58
CA SER A 37 -15.77 -12.63 4.89
C SER A 37 -16.40 -14.04 4.79
N ALA A 38 -16.74 -14.50 3.59
CA ALA A 38 -17.48 -15.76 3.41
C ALA A 38 -16.62 -16.96 2.97
N SER A 39 -15.36 -16.79 2.60
CA SER A 39 -14.54 -17.92 2.16
C SER A 39 -13.05 -17.62 2.24
N ASP A 40 -12.37 -18.43 3.05
CA ASP A 40 -10.91 -18.67 3.08
C ASP A 40 -10.08 -17.77 4.03
N GLY A 41 -9.67 -18.33 5.17
CA GLY A 41 -8.35 -18.02 5.72
C GLY A 41 -8.22 -17.28 7.05
N VAL A 42 -9.23 -17.21 7.93
CA VAL A 42 -9.08 -16.66 9.31
C VAL A 42 -8.33 -17.64 10.24
N ASN A 43 -7.14 -18.11 9.84
CA ASN A 43 -6.32 -18.94 10.73
C ASN A 43 -4.80 -18.73 10.63
N ASP A 44 -4.30 -17.93 9.69
CA ASP A 44 -2.85 -17.77 9.51
C ASP A 44 -2.31 -16.42 10.04
N ALA A 45 -3.16 -15.39 10.14
CA ALA A 45 -2.73 -14.05 10.56
C ALA A 45 -2.60 -13.88 12.08
N ASP A 46 -3.19 -14.74 12.90
CA ASP A 46 -3.13 -14.64 14.37
C ASP A 46 -1.80 -15.17 14.96
N ASP A 47 -1.06 -16.01 14.23
CA ASP A 47 0.20 -16.63 14.70
C ASP A 47 1.39 -15.64 14.62
N ASP A 48 1.43 -14.78 13.60
CA ASP A 48 2.48 -13.77 13.40
C ASP A 48 2.49 -12.70 14.52
N TRP A 49 1.31 -12.28 14.99
CA TRP A 49 1.21 -11.32 16.11
C TRP A 49 1.57 -11.93 17.46
N ALA A 50 1.38 -13.24 17.64
CA ALA A 50 1.74 -13.95 18.87
C ALA A 50 3.25 -14.16 18.97
N ALA A 51 3.94 -14.39 17.85
CA ALA A 51 5.40 -14.51 17.80
C ALA A 51 6.10 -13.21 18.22
N GLU A 52 5.62 -12.04 17.80
CA GLU A 52 6.26 -10.75 18.10
C GLU A 52 6.25 -10.37 19.60
N ASP A 53 5.31 -10.92 20.38
CA ASP A 53 5.19 -10.69 21.84
C ASP A 53 6.17 -11.55 22.65
N ASP A 54 6.47 -12.78 22.18
CA ASP A 54 7.42 -13.69 22.81
C ASP A 54 8.88 -13.15 22.75
N TRP A 55 9.21 -12.39 21.71
CA TRP A 55 10.56 -11.84 21.49
C TRP A 55 10.79 -10.53 22.26
N ARG A 56 9.73 -9.95 22.83
CA ARG A 56 9.77 -8.74 23.66
C ARG A 56 9.89 -9.02 25.15
N ARG A 57 9.82 -10.28 25.58
CA ARG A 57 9.90 -10.68 26.99
C ARG A 57 11.34 -10.86 27.50
#